data_AF-A0A945MRV1-F1
#
_entry.id   AF-A0A945MRV1-F1
#
_cell.length_a   1.000
_cell.length_b   1.000
_cell.length_c   1.000
_cell.angle_alpha   90.00
_cell.angle_beta   90.00
_cell.angle_gamma   90.00
#
_symmetry.space_group_name_H-M   'P 1'
#
loop_
_entity.id
_entity.type
_entity.pdbx_description
1 polymer ?
#
loop_
_entity_poly.entity_id
_entity_poly.type
_entity_poly.pdbx_seq_one_letter_code
_entity_poly.pdbx_strand_id
1 'polypeptide(L)'
;FDWDQIAGPLDKVEEEFAELRQAWASGETPAIEDEFGDLLFALVNTGRFLNVDSEQALRQSTDKFERRFRALEEAVRTSGRDISALSLQELDVIWDEIKAREKMEGAS
;
A
#
# COMPACT_ATOMS: atom_id res chain seq x y z
N PHE A 1 2.79 1.58 -25.48
CA PHE A 1 3.40 0.24 -25.55
C PHE A 1 2.29 -0.80 -25.43
N ASP A 2 2.06 -1.57 -26.51
CA ASP A 2 1.14 -2.71 -26.52
C ASP A 2 1.96 -3.97 -26.27
N TRP A 3 1.66 -4.65 -25.16
CA TRP A 3 2.30 -5.89 -24.76
C TRP A 3 1.23 -6.99 -24.82
N ASP A 4 1.44 -8.05 -25.57
CA ASP A 4 0.44 -9.13 -25.70
C ASP A 4 0.31 -9.98 -24.42
N GLN A 5 1.20 -9.79 -23.43
CA GLN A 5 1.22 -10.52 -22.17
C GLN A 5 1.60 -9.60 -20.99
N ILE A 6 0.99 -9.87 -19.84
CA ILE A 6 1.18 -9.15 -18.56
C ILE A 6 2.63 -9.13 -18.05
N ALA A 7 3.50 -10.00 -18.57
CA ALA A 7 4.91 -10.08 -18.17
C ALA A 7 5.63 -8.73 -18.38
N GLY A 8 5.46 -8.06 -19.53
CA GLY A 8 6.14 -6.79 -19.81
C GLY A 8 5.80 -5.67 -18.80
N PRO A 9 4.52 -5.42 -18.49
CA PRO A 9 4.13 -4.48 -17.43
C PRO A 9 4.71 -4.79 -16.05
N LEU A 10 4.74 -6.08 -15.65
CA LEU A 10 5.31 -6.49 -14.37
C LEU A 10 6.83 -6.31 -14.33
N ASP A 11 7.53 -6.67 -15.41
CA ASP A 11 8.98 -6.46 -15.54
C ASP A 11 9.30 -4.96 -15.43
N LYS A 12 8.47 -4.08 -16.01
CA LYS A 12 8.64 -2.63 -15.91
C LYS A 12 8.46 -2.14 -14.46
N VAL A 13 7.51 -2.67 -13.69
CA VAL A 13 7.39 -2.34 -12.26
C VAL A 13 8.66 -2.70 -11.48
N GLU A 14 9.30 -3.82 -11.80
CA GLU A 14 10.56 -4.22 -11.17
C GLU A 14 11.72 -3.29 -11.54
N GLU A 15 11.79 -2.86 -12.80
CA GLU A 15 12.74 -1.88 -13.34
C GLU A 15 12.62 -0.53 -12.61
N GLU A 16 11.43 0.08 -12.62
CA GLU A 16 11.19 1.39 -11.99
C GLU A 16 11.47 1.35 -10.47
N PHE A 17 11.15 0.23 -9.81
CA PHE A 17 11.47 0.07 -8.39
C PHE A 17 12.97 -0.05 -8.12
N ALA A 18 13.74 -0.55 -9.08
CA ALA A 18 15.20 -0.57 -9.00
C ALA A 18 15.79 0.84 -9.22
N GLU A 19 15.24 1.61 -10.16
CA GLU A 19 15.66 3.00 -10.45
C GLU A 19 15.33 3.94 -9.28
N LEU A 20 14.13 3.87 -8.71
CA LEU A 20 13.76 4.59 -7.50
C LEU A 20 14.70 4.31 -6.33
N ARG A 21 15.12 3.05 -6.14
CA ARG A 21 16.09 2.69 -5.09
C ARG A 21 17.46 3.31 -5.33
N GLN A 22 17.89 3.42 -6.59
CA GLN A 22 19.15 4.09 -6.94
C GLN A 22 19.07 5.60 -6.71
N ALA A 23 17.99 6.24 -7.15
CA ALA A 23 17.73 7.67 -6.92
C ALA A 23 17.65 8.02 -5.43
N TRP A 24 17.00 7.16 -4.63
CA TRP A 24 16.98 7.32 -3.18
C TRP A 24 18.38 7.22 -2.56
N ALA A 25 19.20 6.28 -3.02
CA ALA A 25 20.55 6.08 -2.53
C ALA A 25 21.51 7.23 -2.92
N SER A 26 21.28 7.89 -4.06
CA SER A 26 22.06 9.07 -4.48
C SER A 26 21.67 10.35 -3.72
N GLY A 27 20.47 10.40 -3.14
CA GLY A 27 19.96 11.56 -2.40
C GLY A 27 19.47 12.71 -3.29
N GLU A 28 19.31 12.46 -4.59
CA GLU A 28 18.90 13.46 -5.58
C GLU A 28 17.37 13.58 -5.60
N THR A 29 16.83 14.56 -4.86
CA THR A 29 15.37 14.75 -4.71
C THR A 29 14.61 14.82 -6.05
N PRO A 30 15.08 15.52 -7.10
CA PRO A 30 14.38 15.52 -8.38
C PRO A 30 14.31 14.14 -9.04
N ALA A 31 15.37 13.35 -8.96
CA ALA A 31 15.38 11.98 -9.49
C ALA A 31 14.41 11.09 -8.70
N ILE A 32 14.35 11.22 -7.36
CA ILE A 32 13.40 10.46 -6.55
C ILE A 32 11.94 10.72 -6.98
N GLU A 33 11.58 11.97 -7.26
CA GLU A 33 10.23 12.33 -7.70
C GLU A 33 9.90 11.76 -9.09
N ASP A 34 10.85 11.81 -10.01
CA ASP A 34 10.73 11.28 -11.38
C ASP A 34 10.51 9.75 -11.35
N GLU A 35 11.43 9.01 -10.72
CA GLU A 35 11.37 7.55 -10.63
C GLU A 35 10.15 7.05 -9.83
N PHE A 36 9.70 7.82 -8.83
CA PHE A 36 8.47 7.50 -8.10
C PHE A 36 7.23 7.67 -8.99
N GLY A 37 7.22 8.69 -9.84
CA GLY A 37 6.18 8.90 -10.85
C GLY A 37 6.11 7.76 -11.87
N ASP A 38 7.26 7.34 -12.38
CA ASP A 38 7.34 6.24 -13.34
C ASP A 38 6.92 4.89 -12.73
N LEU A 39 7.29 4.62 -11.47
CA LEU A 39 6.77 3.46 -10.73
C LEU A 39 5.25 3.47 -10.60
N LEU A 40 4.65 4.63 -10.26
CA LEU A 40 3.18 4.75 -10.20
C LEU A 40 2.55 4.51 -11.56
N PHE A 41 3.14 5.03 -12.64
CA PHE A 41 2.66 4.82 -13.99
C PHE A 41 2.75 3.35 -14.42
N ALA A 42 3.85 2.66 -14.11
CA ALA A 42 4.03 1.24 -14.37
C ALA A 42 2.98 0.38 -13.63
N LEU A 43 2.66 0.72 -12.37
CA LEU A 43 1.60 0.06 -11.60
C LEU A 43 0.21 0.26 -12.22
N VAL A 44 -0.13 1.48 -12.64
CA VAL A 44 -1.42 1.78 -13.30
C VAL A 44 -1.53 1.03 -14.63
N ASN A 45 -0.46 1.00 -15.42
CA ASN A 45 -0.45 0.27 -16.69
C ASN A 45 -0.55 -1.25 -16.45
N THR A 46 0.07 -1.78 -15.38
CA THR A 46 -0.11 -3.17 -14.97
C THR A 46 -1.59 -3.46 -14.64
N GLY A 47 -2.26 -2.57 -13.90
CA GLY A 47 -3.70 -2.65 -13.65
C GLY A 47 -4.54 -2.76 -14.92
N ARG A 48 -4.20 -1.98 -15.96
CA ARG A 48 -4.86 -2.06 -17.28
C ARG A 48 -4.77 -3.46 -17.89
N PHE A 49 -3.62 -4.11 -17.85
CA PHE A 49 -3.45 -5.48 -18.36
C PHE A 49 -4.11 -6.55 -17.50
N LEU A 50 -4.30 -6.28 -16.21
CA LEU A 50 -5.08 -7.12 -15.29
C LEU A 50 -6.59 -6.93 -15.41
N ASN A 51 -7.07 -6.00 -16.25
CA ASN A 51 -8.46 -5.53 -16.26
C ASN A 51 -8.92 -5.01 -14.88
N VAL A 52 -8.02 -4.35 -14.15
CA VAL A 52 -8.27 -3.72 -12.86
C VAL A 52 -8.34 -2.21 -13.03
N ASP A 53 -9.43 -1.61 -12.54
CA ASP A 53 -9.52 -0.17 -12.36
C ASP A 53 -8.59 0.23 -11.20
N SER A 54 -7.47 0.88 -11.54
CA SER A 54 -6.43 1.24 -10.58
C SER A 54 -6.89 2.29 -9.57
N GLU A 55 -7.77 3.22 -9.97
CA GLU A 55 -8.34 4.22 -9.05
C GLU A 55 -9.25 3.53 -8.05
N GLN A 56 -10.14 2.66 -8.53
CA GLN A 56 -11.06 1.92 -7.66
C GLN A 56 -10.30 0.99 -6.70
N ALA A 57 -9.27 0.29 -7.17
CA ALA A 57 -8.45 -0.60 -6.35
C ALA A 57 -7.69 0.17 -5.25
N LEU A 58 -7.16 1.35 -5.57
CA LEU A 58 -6.52 2.23 -4.60
C LEU A 58 -7.52 2.74 -3.57
N ARG A 59 -8.68 3.24 -4.02
CA ARG A 59 -9.77 3.71 -3.15
C ARG A 59 -10.20 2.65 -2.14
N GLN A 60 -10.45 1.43 -2.60
CA GLN A 60 -10.83 0.31 -1.73
C GLN A 60 -9.73 -0.03 -0.71
N SER A 61 -8.47 0.06 -1.09
CA SER A 61 -7.34 -0.17 -0.19
C SER A 61 -7.21 0.92 0.87
N THR A 62 -7.44 2.18 0.49
CA THR A 62 -7.50 3.33 1.41
C THR A 62 -8.67 3.20 2.38
N ASP A 63 -9.88 2.90 1.89
CA ASP A 63 -11.06 2.70 2.75
C ASP A 63 -10.82 1.57 3.77
N LYS A 64 -10.17 0.49 3.34
CA LYS A 64 -9.80 -0.63 4.22
C LYS A 64 -8.77 -0.21 5.28
N PHE A 65 -7.78 0.60 4.92
CA PHE A 65 -6.83 1.16 5.88
C PHE A 65 -7.54 2.05 6.90
N GLU A 66 -8.40 2.97 6.44
CA GLU A 66 -9.14 3.90 7.31
C GLU A 66 -10.05 3.17 8.30
N ARG A 67 -10.80 2.15 7.85
CA ARG A 67 -11.62 1.32 8.74
C ARG A 67 -10.79 0.63 9.83
N ARG A 68 -9.65 0.04 9.45
CA ARG A 68 -8.75 -0.64 10.39
C ARG A 68 -8.12 0.33 11.37
N PHE A 69 -7.72 1.51 10.90
CA PHE A 69 -7.13 2.54 11.74
C PHE A 69 -8.13 3.06 12.78
N ARG A 70 -9.38 3.32 12.38
CA ARG A 70 -10.45 3.68 13.32
C ARG A 70 -10.71 2.60 14.37
N ALA A 71 -10.71 1.33 13.96
CA ALA A 71 -10.85 0.21 14.89
C ALA A 71 -9.67 0.13 15.88
N LEU A 72 -8.45 0.45 15.41
CA LEU A 72 -7.27 0.53 16.26
C LEU A 72 -7.41 1.67 17.27
N GLU A 73 -7.78 2.87 16.83
CA GLU A 73 -8.01 4.02 17.72
C GLU A 73 -9.05 3.70 18.80
N GLU A 74 -10.14 3.02 18.43
CA GLU A 74 -11.19 2.63 19.37
C GLU A 74 -10.71 1.54 20.35
N ALA A 75 -9.95 0.55 19.89
CA ALA A 75 -9.39 -0.49 20.74
C ALA A 75 -8.43 0.10 21.78
N VAL A 76 -7.56 1.01 21.36
CA VAL A 76 -6.62 1.72 22.24
C VAL A 76 -7.38 2.58 23.25
N ARG A 77 -8.36 3.36 22.78
CA ARG A 77 -9.22 4.20 23.65
C ARG A 77 -9.96 3.37 24.70
N THR A 78 -10.55 2.23 24.30
CA THR A 78 -11.27 1.32 25.19
C THR A 78 -10.36 0.69 26.24
N SER A 79 -9.07 0.50 25.92
CA SER A 79 -8.06 0.05 26.88
C SER A 79 -7.60 1.14 27.87
N GLY A 80 -8.13 2.37 27.76
CA GLY A 80 -7.76 3.50 28.61
C GLY A 80 -6.36 4.07 28.33
N ARG A 81 -5.78 3.74 27.17
CA ARG A 81 -4.44 4.17 26.75
C ARG A 81 -4.54 5.25 25.68
N ASP A 82 -3.46 6.02 25.52
CA ASP A 82 -3.26 6.94 24.40
C ASP A 82 -2.46 6.23 23.30
N ILE A 83 -2.89 6.36 22.04
CA ILE A 83 -2.21 5.77 20.88
C ILE A 83 -0.77 6.29 20.74
N SER A 84 -0.52 7.55 21.11
CA SER A 84 0.80 8.16 21.09
C SER A 84 1.75 7.60 22.16
N ALA A 85 1.20 6.93 23.17
CA ALA A 85 1.96 6.28 24.24
C ALA A 85 2.28 4.80 23.94
N LEU A 86 1.85 4.28 22.78
CA LEU A 86 2.13 2.92 22.35
C LEU A 86 3.39 2.85 21.51
N SER A 87 4.16 1.78 21.69
CA SER A 87 5.21 1.41 20.76
C SER A 87 4.63 0.89 19.44
N LEU A 88 5.40 0.98 18.35
CA LEU A 88 5.01 0.41 17.06
C LEU A 88 4.68 -1.09 17.17
N GLN A 89 5.43 -1.83 18.00
CA GLN A 89 5.20 -3.25 18.21
C GLN A 89 3.83 -3.52 18.89
N GLU A 90 3.43 -2.68 19.84
CA GLU A 90 2.10 -2.79 20.45
C GLU A 90 0.98 -2.44 19.46
N LEU A 91 1.19 -1.42 18.64
CA LEU A 91 0.25 -1.04 17.58
C LEU A 91 0.11 -2.15 16.53
N ASP A 92 1.22 -2.80 16.16
CA ASP A 92 1.23 -3.91 15.21
C ASP A 92 0.42 -5.11 15.72
N VAL A 93 0.52 -5.44 17.01
CA VAL A 93 -0.26 -6.52 17.63
C VAL A 93 -1.76 -6.22 17.54
N ILE A 94 -2.19 -5.01 17.91
CA ILE A 94 -3.60 -4.58 17.84
C ILE A 94 -4.08 -4.57 16.38
N TRP A 95 -3.24 -4.10 15.46
CA TRP A 95 -3.53 -4.04 14.03
C TRP A 95 -3.75 -5.43 13.42
N ASP A 96 -2.94 -6.41 13.80
CA ASP A 96 -3.08 -7.79 13.33
C ASP A 96 -4.32 -8.49 13.89
N GLU A 97 -4.70 -8.21 15.13
CA GLU A 97 -5.98 -8.68 15.70
C GLU A 97 -7.20 -8.13 14.93
N ILE A 98 -7.16 -6.83 14.57
CA ILE A 98 -8.22 -6.19 13.77
C ILE A 98 -8.30 -6.82 12.37
N LYS A 99 -7.16 -7.03 11.72
CA LYS A 99 -7.10 -7.71 10.41
C LYS A 99 -7.65 -9.13 10.47
N ALA A 100 -7.37 -9.86 11.54
CA ALA A 100 -7.88 -11.22 11.74
C ALA A 100 -9.42 -11.21 11.90
N ARG A 101 -9.97 -10.29 12.69
CA ARG A 101 -11.41 -10.16 12.91
C ARG A 101 -12.17 -9.82 11.62
N GLU A 102 -11.71 -8.81 10.87
CA GLU A 102 -12.34 -8.40 9.60
C GLU A 102 -12.37 -9.57 8.58
N LYS A 103 -11.32 -10.40 8.54
CA LYS A 103 -11.28 -11.59 7.66
C LYS A 103 -12.30 -12.65 8.08
N MET A 104 -12.55 -12.84 9.37
CA MET A 104 -13.53 -13.82 9.86
C MET A 104 -14.96 -13.35 9.58
N GLU A 105 -15.23 -12.04 9.71
CA GLU A 105 -16.54 -11.44 9.45
C GLU A 105 -16.88 -11.41 7.95
N GLY A 106 -15.90 -11.16 7.08
CA GLY A 106 -16.11 -11.19 5.62
C GLY A 106 -16.16 -12.59 4.99
N ALA A 107 -15.89 -13.65 5.76
CA ALA A 107 -15.97 -15.04 5.32
C ALA A 107 -17.27 -15.75 5.74
N SER A 108 -18.15 -15.07 6.49
CA SER A 108 -19.50 -15.52 6.88
C SER A 108 -20.57 -14.87 6.02
#